data_AF-A0A954SUT6-F1
#
_entry.id   AF-A0A954SUT6-F1
#
_cell.length_a   1.000
_cell.length_b   1.000
_cell.length_c   1.000
_cell.angle_alpha   90.00
_cell.angle_beta   90.00
_cell.angle_gamma   90.00
#
_symmetry.space_group_name_H-M   'P 1'
#
loop_
_entity.id
_entity.type
_entity.pdbx_description
1 polymer ?
#
loop_
_entity_poly.entity_id
_entity_poly.type
_entity_poly.pdbx_seq_one_letter_code
_entity_poly.pdbx_strand_id
1 'polypeptide(L)'
;MTRNRIVQGDCIELMQGLPEGTVDLAFADPPFNIGYEYDVYEDRLGYNQYLDWTRKWVAEVVRILKPDGTFWLAIGDEYAAEL
;
A
#
# COMPACT_ATOMS: atom_id res chain seq x y z
N MET A 1 21.29 4.81 14.38
CA MET A 1 19.86 4.81 13.99
C MET A 1 19.12 3.80 14.84
N THR A 2 17.99 4.20 15.42
CA THR A 2 17.09 3.28 16.12
C THR A 2 16.52 2.29 15.12
N ARG A 3 16.70 0.99 15.36
CA ARG A 3 16.06 -0.07 14.58
C ARG A 3 14.61 -0.22 15.04
N ASN A 4 13.71 -0.53 14.11
CA ASN A 4 12.27 -0.73 14.31
C ASN A 4 11.55 0.56 14.74
N ARG A 5 10.64 1.04 13.88
CA ARG A 5 9.85 2.25 14.13
C ARG A 5 8.41 1.98 13.72
N ILE A 6 7.47 2.46 14.52
CA ILE A 6 6.05 2.52 14.18
C ILE A 6 5.74 3.99 13.93
N VAL A 7 5.09 4.27 12.81
CA VAL A 7 4.68 5.61 12.42
C VAL A 7 3.18 5.55 12.14
N GLN A 8 2.42 6.43 12.77
CA GLN A 8 0.98 6.54 12.59
C GLN A 8 0.69 7.70 11.63
N GLY A 9 -0.12 7.45 10.61
CA GLY A 9 -0.55 8.46 9.64
C GLY A 9 -1.06 7.81 8.35
N ASP A 10 -1.43 8.64 7.38
CA ASP A 10 -1.72 8.18 6.03
C ASP A 10 -0.44 7.60 5.39
N CYS A 11 -0.50 6.37 4.89
CA CYS A 11 0.70 5.70 4.39
C CYS A 11 1.27 6.36 3.13
N ILE A 12 0.44 6.96 2.28
CA ILE A 12 0.89 7.66 1.07
C ILE A 12 1.66 8.91 1.47
N GLU A 13 1.10 9.73 2.36
CA GLU A 13 1.77 10.95 2.86
C GLU A 13 3.08 10.61 3.59
N LEU A 14 3.09 9.56 4.40
CA LEU A 14 4.28 9.13 5.11
C LEU A 14 5.37 8.60 4.17
N MET A 15 5.00 7.83 3.14
CA MET A 15 5.95 7.32 2.15
C MET A 15 6.55 8.44 1.30
N GLN A 16 5.79 9.49 0.96
CA GLN A 16 6.32 10.67 0.24
C GLN A 16 7.49 11.35 0.96
N GLY A 17 7.56 11.26 2.29
CA GLY A 17 8.68 11.75 3.08
C GLY A 17 9.91 10.84 3.09
N LEU A 18 9.81 9.62 2.56
CA LEU A 18 10.91 8.66 2.50
C LEU A 18 11.77 8.84 1.23
N PRO A 19 13.09 8.70 1.35
CA PRO A 19 13.99 8.73 0.21
C PRO A 19 13.72 7.57 -0.76
N GLU A 20 13.86 7.85 -2.06
CA GLU A 20 13.77 6.85 -3.14
C GLU A 20 14.86 5.78 -3.01
N GLY A 21 14.56 4.54 -3.40
CA GLY A 21 15.58 3.50 -3.50
C GLY A 21 16.22 3.08 -2.18
N THR A 22 15.47 3.12 -1.07
CA THR A 22 16.02 2.84 0.28
C THR A 22 15.44 1.62 0.97
N VAL A 23 14.32 1.09 0.49
CA VAL A 23 13.63 -0.07 1.06
C VAL A 23 14.03 -1.35 0.32
N ASP A 24 14.48 -2.35 1.07
CA ASP A 24 14.81 -3.68 0.54
C ASP A 24 13.56 -4.54 0.28
N LEU A 25 12.60 -4.49 1.20
CA LEU A 25 11.36 -5.26 1.13
C LEU A 25 10.19 -4.43 1.66
N ALA A 26 9.09 -4.43 0.90
CA ALA A 26 7.80 -3.92 1.32
C ALA A 26 6.78 -5.06 1.40
N PHE A 27 5.92 -5.02 2.41
CA PHE A 27 4.78 -5.91 2.56
C PHE A 27 3.53 -5.06 2.80
N ALA A 28 2.44 -5.35 2.09
CA ALA A 28 1.16 -4.69 2.29
C ALA A 28 0.01 -5.71 2.34
N ASP A 29 -0.93 -5.44 3.24
CA ASP A 29 -2.20 -6.14 3.42
C ASP A 29 -3.31 -5.08 3.52
N PRO A 30 -3.67 -4.43 2.39
CA PRO A 30 -4.68 -3.37 2.36
C PRO A 30 -6.10 -3.94 2.55
N PRO A 31 -7.13 -3.11 2.77
CA PRO A 31 -8.52 -3.53 2.63
C PRO A 31 -8.78 -4.09 1.22
N PHE A 32 -9.46 -5.23 1.10
CA PHE A 32 -9.64 -5.93 -0.19
C PHE A 32 -10.84 -5.43 -1.00
N ASN A 33 -11.58 -4.43 -0.50
CA ASN A 33 -12.80 -3.91 -1.10
C ASN A 33 -13.92 -4.96 -1.21
N ILE A 34 -13.99 -5.89 -0.25
CA ILE A 34 -14.94 -7.02 -0.23
C ILE A 34 -16.17 -6.74 0.63
N GLY A 35 -16.27 -5.52 1.17
CA GLY A 35 -17.35 -5.09 2.03
C GLY A 35 -17.22 -5.55 3.47
N TYR A 36 -15.98 -5.70 3.96
CA TYR A 36 -15.72 -5.94 5.38
C TYR A 36 -16.14 -4.74 6.24
N GLU A 37 -16.71 -5.01 7.41
CA GLU A 37 -17.19 -3.96 8.32
C GLU A 37 -16.07 -3.55 9.28
N TYR A 38 -15.32 -2.50 8.92
CA TYR A 38 -14.38 -1.84 9.82
C TYR A 38 -15.08 -0.75 10.64
N ASP A 39 -14.53 -0.42 11.82
CA ASP A 39 -15.09 0.62 12.69
C ASP A 39 -15.14 2.01 12.05
N VAL A 40 -14.20 2.32 11.16
CA VAL A 40 -13.97 3.67 10.62
C VAL A 40 -13.71 3.72 9.11
N TYR A 41 -13.74 2.59 8.41
CA TYR A 41 -13.40 2.50 6.98
C TYR A 41 -14.50 1.79 6.18
N GLU A 42 -14.85 2.37 5.04
CA GLU A 42 -15.81 1.79 4.10
C GLU A 42 -15.08 0.93 3.06
N ASP A 43 -15.17 -0.39 3.22
CA ASP A 43 -14.55 -1.38 2.32
C ASP A 43 -15.44 -1.71 1.10
N ARG A 44 -16.13 -0.70 0.54
CA ARG A 44 -17.05 -0.84 -0.61
C ARG A 44 -16.94 0.33 -1.60
N LEU A 45 -15.72 0.73 -1.90
CA LEU A 45 -15.44 1.73 -2.92
C LEU A 45 -15.88 1.23 -4.30
N GLY A 46 -16.28 2.14 -5.17
CA GLY A 46 -16.52 1.79 -6.58
C GLY A 46 -15.23 1.27 -7.23
N TYR A 47 -15.33 0.31 -8.14
CA TYR A 47 -14.20 -0.36 -8.78
C TYR A 47 -13.04 0.57 -9.18
N ASN A 48 -13.34 1.63 -9.95
CA ASN A 48 -12.31 2.59 -10.37
C ASN A 48 -11.74 3.41 -9.20
N GLN A 49 -12.56 3.74 -8.21
CA GLN A 49 -12.11 4.48 -7.03
C GLN A 49 -11.12 3.64 -6.21
N TYR A 50 -11.40 2.35 -6.04
CA TYR A 50 -10.49 1.42 -5.38
C TYR A 50 -9.18 1.27 -6.16
N LEU A 51 -9.24 1.02 -7.48
CA LEU A 51 -8.03 0.92 -8.30
C LEU A 51 -7.20 2.21 -8.31
N ASP A 52 -7.84 3.37 -8.42
CA ASP A 52 -7.14 4.66 -8.41
C ASP A 52 -6.52 4.97 -7.05
N TRP A 53 -7.17 4.58 -5.95
CA TRP A 53 -6.57 4.64 -4.63
C TRP A 53 -5.38 3.68 -4.53
N THR A 54 -5.53 2.45 -5.02
CA THR A 54 -4.49 1.43 -4.96
C THR A 54 -3.22 1.81 -5.72
N ARG A 55 -3.39 2.34 -6.94
CA ARG A 55 -2.28 2.83 -7.77
C ARG A 55 -1.46 3.91 -7.06
N LYS A 56 -2.08 4.77 -6.27
CA LYS A 56 -1.38 5.86 -5.56
C LYS A 56 -0.40 5.31 -4.53
N TRP A 57 -0.83 4.39 -3.68
CA TRP A 57 0.05 3.85 -2.65
C TRP A 57 1.07 2.86 -3.23
N VAL A 58 0.69 2.06 -4.24
CA VAL A 58 1.64 1.17 -4.95
C VAL A 58 2.76 1.98 -5.61
N ALA A 59 2.44 3.11 -6.24
CA ALA A 59 3.45 3.97 -6.87
C ALA A 59 4.49 4.47 -5.86
N GLU A 60 4.07 4.83 -4.65
CA GLU A 60 5.00 5.21 -3.58
C GLU A 60 5.84 4.03 -3.10
N VAL A 61 5.25 2.83 -2.96
CA VAL A 61 6.01 1.61 -2.63
C VAL A 61 7.10 1.35 -3.68
N VAL A 62 6.76 1.39 -4.97
CA VAL A 62 7.72 1.20 -6.07
C VAL A 62 8.83 2.25 -6.03
N ARG A 63 8.50 3.52 -5.76
CA ARG A 63 9.49 4.61 -5.66
C ARG A 63 10.48 4.36 -4.50
N ILE A 64 10.01 3.97 -3.33
CA ILE A 64 10.89 3.81 -2.16
C ILE A 64 11.71 2.51 -2.20
N LEU A 65 11.28 1.51 -2.99
CA LEU A 65 12.02 0.27 -3.19
C LEU A 65 13.33 0.51 -3.93
N LYS A 66 14.37 -0.21 -3.53
CA LYS A 66 15.61 -0.33 -4.29
C LYS A 66 15.34 -0.93 -5.68
N PRO A 67 16.24 -0.74 -6.67
CA PRO A 67 16.11 -1.38 -7.97
C PRO A 67 16.01 -2.91 -7.92
N ASP A 68 16.58 -3.54 -6.88
CA ASP A 68 16.51 -4.98 -6.58
C ASP A 68 15.57 -5.31 -5.41
N GLY A 69 14.75 -4.35 -5.00
CA GLY A 69 13.80 -4.49 -3.91
C GLY A 69 12.63 -5.42 -4.25
N THR A 70 11.99 -5.95 -3.21
CA THR A 70 10.85 -6.86 -3.36
C THR A 70 9.58 -6.28 -2.75
N PHE A 71 8.47 -6.39 -3.47
CA PHE A 71 7.15 -6.05 -2.95
C PHE A 71 6.27 -7.31 -2.83
N TRP A 72 5.73 -7.56 -1.64
CA TRP A 72 4.72 -8.58 -1.39
C TRP A 72 3.38 -7.93 -1.06
N LEU A 73 2.36 -8.27 -1.84
CA LEU A 73 1.00 -7.77 -1.68
C LEU A 73 0.05 -8.94 -1.38
N ALA A 74 -0.63 -8.87 -0.24
CA ALA A 74 -1.80 -9.70 0.03
C ALA A 74 -3.04 -9.03 -0.58
N ILE A 75 -3.77 -9.75 -1.44
CA ILE A 75 -4.97 -9.23 -2.11
C ILE A 75 -5.92 -10.37 -2.45
N GLY A 76 -7.23 -10.07 -2.52
CA GLY A 76 -8.23 -10.98 -3.08
C GLY A 76 -8.08 -11.19 -4.58
N ASP A 77 -8.70 -12.25 -5.09
CA ASP A 77 -8.67 -12.64 -6.51
C ASP A 77 -9.33 -11.61 -7.43
N GLU A 78 -10.32 -10.87 -6.94
CA GLU A 78 -11.10 -9.87 -7.71
C GLU A 78 -10.23 -8.79 -8.37
N TYR A 79 -9.14 -8.36 -7.72
CA TYR A 79 -8.27 -7.27 -8.19
C TYR A 79 -6.85 -7.74 -8.53
N ALA A 80 -6.54 -9.03 -8.37
CA ALA A 80 -5.17 -9.53 -8.49
C ALA A 80 -4.57 -9.35 -9.90
N ALA A 81 -5.39 -9.21 -10.94
CA ALA A 81 -4.93 -9.04 -12.31
C ALA A 81 -4.70 -7.56 -12.70
N GLU A 82 -5.22 -6.63 -11.91
CA GLU A 82 -5.19 -5.19 -12.17
C GLU A 82 -4.06 -4.44 -11.47
N LEU A 83 -3.44 -5.09 -10.47
CA LEU A 83 -2.44 -4.52 -9.57
C LEU A 83 -1.00 -4.88 -9.97
#